data_AF-A0A4R6Q065-F1
#
_entry.id   AF-A0A4R6Q065-F1
#
_cell.length_a   1.000
_cell.length_b   1.000
_cell.length_c   1.000
_cell.angle_alpha   90.00
_cell.angle_beta   90.00
_cell.angle_gamma   90.00
#
_symmetry.space_group_name_H-M   'P 1'
#
loop_
_entity.id
_entity.type
_entity.pdbx_description
1 polymer ?
#
loop_
_entity_poly.entity_id
_entity_poly.type
_entity_poly.pdbx_seq_one_letter_code
_entity_poly.pdbx_strand_id
1 'polypeptide(L)'
;MIIDGARQIGKTFIVRYVGKKIFDNYIEINLLEDSIGQRLFENTRTVEDFYLQVSMIAGSKMHDKLDTLIFLDEIQAYPHLLTLLKFLKQDDRYTYIASGSLLGVILSKTTSIPMGSIQTVRMHPLDFEEFLYANDFNQMAVDSIRHKFENRQSLDEGTHGRVMDLFKKYLLVGGLPDAVVTYTETKNIVQVRAIQNEIHEYYAMDAGKYDKENRLKINRIYGMIPPTVTLCSTMIIALRAKWIF
;
A
#
# COMPACT_ATOMS: atom_id res chain seq x y z
N MET A 1 8.15 11.64 2.83
CA MET A 1 8.31 10.22 2.47
C MET A 1 7.24 9.87 1.42
N ILE A 2 7.52 8.93 0.53
CA ILE A 2 6.54 8.33 -0.38
C ILE A 2 6.34 6.86 -0.02
N ILE A 3 5.09 6.42 0.05
CA ILE A 3 4.72 5.01 0.20
C ILE A 3 4.14 4.52 -1.13
N ASP A 4 4.91 3.68 -1.82
CA ASP A 4 4.51 3.02 -3.06
C ASP A 4 4.08 1.59 -2.77
N GLY A 5 3.10 1.10 -3.51
CA GLY A 5 2.69 -0.29 -3.41
C GLY A 5 1.40 -0.57 -4.15
N ALA A 6 1.05 -1.84 -4.21
CA ALA A 6 -0.16 -2.32 -4.86
C ALA A 6 -1.43 -1.68 -4.24
N ARG A 7 -2.54 -1.67 -4.97
CA ARG A 7 -3.82 -1.21 -4.42
C ARG A 7 -4.30 -2.12 -3.29
N GLN A 8 -5.02 -1.52 -2.35
CA GLN A 8 -5.66 -2.21 -1.23
C GLN A 8 -4.72 -3.05 -0.35
N ILE A 9 -3.46 -2.62 -0.18
CA ILE A 9 -2.52 -3.25 0.76
C ILE A 9 -2.48 -2.54 2.13
N GLY A 10 -3.38 -1.58 2.38
CA GLY A 10 -3.46 -0.88 3.67
C GLY A 10 -2.58 0.37 3.82
N LYS A 11 -2.07 0.96 2.72
CA LYS A 11 -1.24 2.19 2.75
C LYS A 11 -1.90 3.36 3.49
N THR A 12 -3.13 3.72 3.09
CA THR A 12 -3.92 4.79 3.72
C THR A 12 -4.19 4.48 5.19
N PHE A 13 -4.51 3.22 5.50
CA PHE A 13 -4.80 2.79 6.87
C PHE A 13 -3.60 2.96 7.79
N ILE A 14 -2.42 2.48 7.41
CA ILE A 14 -1.23 2.54 8.28
C ILE A 14 -0.76 3.98 8.50
N VAL A 15 -0.79 4.82 7.45
CA VAL A 15 -0.43 6.24 7.59
C VAL A 15 -1.41 6.98 8.48
N ARG A 16 -2.71 6.73 8.32
CA ARG A 16 -3.74 7.34 9.16
C ARG A 16 -3.60 6.90 10.63
N TYR A 17 -3.37 5.61 10.86
CA TYR A 17 -3.22 5.05 12.20
C TYR A 17 -2.00 5.63 12.93
N VAL A 18 -0.82 5.58 12.28
CA VAL A 18 0.43 6.07 12.88
C VAL A 18 0.44 7.60 12.94
N GLY A 19 -0.02 8.25 11.88
CA GLY A 19 -0.06 9.71 11.75
C GLY A 19 -0.86 10.37 12.87
N LYS A 20 -2.09 9.88 13.13
CA LYS A 20 -2.93 10.38 14.22
C LYS A 20 -2.40 10.05 15.62
N LYS A 21 -1.50 9.06 15.75
CA LYS A 21 -0.92 8.67 17.04
C LYS A 21 0.32 9.49 17.40
N ILE A 22 1.08 9.92 16.39
CA ILE A 22 2.35 10.63 16.58
C ILE A 22 2.18 12.15 16.48
N PHE A 23 1.31 12.63 15.58
CA PHE A 23 1.14 14.05 15.29
C PHE A 23 -0.19 14.56 15.82
N ASP A 24 -0.15 15.67 16.55
CA ASP A 24 -1.36 16.35 17.04
C ASP A 24 -2.19 16.89 15.87
N ASN A 25 -1.52 17.39 14.83
CA ASN A 25 -2.14 17.94 13.64
C ASN A 25 -1.96 16.99 12.45
N TYR A 26 -2.92 16.09 12.28
CA TYR A 26 -2.99 15.22 11.10
C TYR A 26 -3.95 15.79 10.05
N ILE A 27 -3.41 16.10 8.88
CA ILE A 27 -4.15 16.61 7.72
C ILE A 27 -4.08 15.58 6.61
N GLU A 28 -5.22 14.99 6.25
CA GLU A 28 -5.33 14.01 5.17
C GLU A 28 -6.05 14.62 3.98
N ILE A 29 -5.46 14.47 2.80
CA ILE A 29 -6.00 14.98 1.54
C ILE A 29 -6.04 13.82 0.56
N ASN A 30 -7.26 13.40 0.20
CA ASN A 30 -7.48 12.41 -0.84
C ASN A 30 -7.51 13.10 -2.20
N LEU A 31 -6.40 13.02 -2.94
CA LEU A 31 -6.24 13.74 -4.21
C LEU A 31 -7.07 13.12 -5.34
N LEU A 32 -7.42 11.84 -5.24
CA LEU A 32 -8.36 11.21 -6.17
C LEU A 32 -9.77 11.77 -5.99
N GLU A 33 -10.22 11.91 -4.74
CA GLU A 33 -11.52 12.51 -4.42
C GLU A 33 -11.57 13.98 -4.87
N ASP A 34 -10.52 14.77 -4.59
CA ASP A 34 -10.44 16.16 -5.05
C ASP A 34 -10.50 16.28 -6.59
N SER A 35 -9.83 15.36 -7.32
CA SER A 35 -9.84 15.35 -8.80
C SER A 35 -11.22 15.15 -9.42
N ILE A 36 -12.11 14.48 -8.70
CA ILE A 36 -13.49 14.22 -9.13
C ILE A 36 -14.44 15.28 -8.57
N GLY A 37 -14.06 15.95 -7.47
CA GLY A 37 -14.84 16.95 -6.76
C GLY A 37 -14.46 18.39 -7.12
N GLN A 38 -14.02 19.15 -6.10
CA GLN A 38 -13.80 20.60 -6.18
C GLN A 38 -12.53 20.99 -6.95
N ARG A 39 -11.60 20.04 -7.14
CA ARG A 39 -10.35 20.21 -7.88
C ARG A 39 -9.48 21.36 -7.36
N LEU A 40 -9.41 21.51 -6.05
CA LEU A 40 -8.63 22.55 -5.38
C LEU A 40 -7.15 22.50 -5.80
N PHE A 41 -6.62 21.30 -6.06
CA PHE A 41 -5.20 21.11 -6.39
C PHE A 41 -4.88 21.11 -7.89
N GLU A 42 -5.86 21.25 -8.78
CA GLU A 42 -5.68 21.13 -10.24
C GLU A 42 -4.67 22.15 -10.80
N ASN A 43 -4.70 23.38 -10.29
CA ASN A 43 -3.82 24.47 -10.71
C ASN A 43 -2.73 24.82 -9.69
N THR A 44 -2.53 24.00 -8.67
CA THR A 44 -1.49 24.22 -7.66
C THR A 44 -0.11 23.94 -8.27
N ARG A 45 0.69 24.98 -8.53
CA ARG A 45 2.01 24.85 -9.17
C ARG A 45 3.18 25.29 -8.28
N THR A 46 2.92 26.13 -7.29
CA THR A 46 3.94 26.63 -6.36
C THR A 46 3.73 26.09 -4.95
N VAL A 47 4.74 26.26 -4.09
CA VAL A 47 4.67 25.87 -2.68
C VAL A 47 3.64 26.73 -1.94
N GLU A 48 3.56 28.01 -2.28
CA GLU A 48 2.61 28.98 -1.76
C GLU A 48 1.17 28.60 -2.12
N ASP A 49 0.90 28.27 -3.39
CA ASP A 49 -0.41 27.79 -3.83
C ASP A 49 -0.83 26.55 -3.03
N PHE A 50 0.11 25.63 -2.83
CA PHE A 50 -0.16 24.39 -2.12
C PHE A 50 -0.56 24.66 -0.67
N TYR A 51 0.18 25.51 0.06
CA TYR A 51 -0.21 25.84 1.42
C TYR A 51 -1.51 26.62 1.50
N LEU A 52 -1.82 27.47 0.52
CA LEU A 52 -3.11 28.12 0.44
C LEU A 52 -4.23 27.08 0.37
N GLN A 53 -4.15 26.11 -0.54
CA GLN A 53 -5.16 25.05 -0.65
C GLN A 53 -5.23 24.17 0.60
N VAL A 54 -4.08 23.78 1.17
CA VAL A 54 -4.06 23.00 2.41
C VAL A 54 -4.69 23.79 3.56
N SER A 55 -4.43 25.10 3.67
CA SER A 55 -5.01 25.94 4.73
C SER A 55 -6.53 26.08 4.60
N MET A 56 -7.07 26.09 3.38
CA MET A 56 -8.52 26.10 3.15
C MET A 56 -9.20 24.82 3.65
N ILE A 57 -8.49 23.69 3.62
CA ILE A 57 -9.00 22.39 4.10
C ILE A 57 -8.75 22.22 5.61
N ALA A 58 -7.54 22.52 6.05
CA ALA A 58 -7.06 22.27 7.41
C ALA A 58 -7.50 23.36 8.41
N GLY A 59 -7.85 24.55 7.93
CA GLY A 59 -8.11 25.72 8.76
C GLY A 59 -6.88 26.09 9.59
N SER A 60 -7.06 26.25 10.90
CA SER A 60 -5.99 26.63 11.83
C SER A 60 -5.06 25.48 12.25
N LYS A 61 -5.20 24.26 11.70
CA LYS A 61 -4.42 23.08 12.11
C LYS A 61 -2.96 23.09 11.62
N MET A 62 -2.52 24.12 10.92
CA MET A 62 -1.14 24.24 10.44
C MET A 62 -0.30 24.98 11.49
N HIS A 63 0.33 24.22 12.39
CA HIS A 63 1.16 24.74 13.49
C HIS A 63 2.65 24.53 13.16
N ASP A 64 3.41 23.92 14.07
CA ASP A 64 4.83 23.64 13.87
C ASP A 64 5.02 22.31 13.13
N LYS A 65 6.19 22.20 12.49
CA LYS A 65 6.62 21.02 11.73
C LYS A 65 6.54 19.72 12.53
N LEU A 66 6.96 19.78 13.80
CA LEU A 66 7.08 18.63 14.69
C LEU A 66 5.70 18.01 14.97
N ASP A 67 4.66 18.83 14.96
CA ASP A 67 3.31 18.43 15.38
C ASP A 67 2.38 18.22 14.20
N THR A 68 2.80 18.57 12.98
CA THR A 68 1.95 18.57 11.78
C THR A 68 2.43 17.59 10.72
N LEU A 69 1.56 16.64 10.40
CA LEU A 69 1.70 15.71 9.28
C LEU A 69 0.66 16.02 8.20
N ILE A 70 1.13 16.31 7.00
CA ILE A 70 0.30 16.42 5.80
C ILE A 70 0.44 15.13 5.00
N PHE A 71 -0.66 14.39 4.90
CA PHE A 71 -0.78 13.16 4.13
C PHE A 71 -1.50 13.38 2.80
N LEU A 72 -0.79 13.15 1.72
CA LEU A 72 -1.26 13.25 0.33
C LEU A 72 -1.57 11.86 -0.22
N ASP A 73 -2.82 11.43 -0.12
CA ASP A 73 -3.22 10.11 -0.62
C ASP A 73 -3.54 10.15 -2.12
N GLU A 74 -3.24 9.04 -2.80
CA GLU A 74 -3.42 8.86 -4.25
C GLU A 74 -2.81 10.00 -5.09
N ILE A 75 -1.57 10.40 -4.77
CA ILE A 75 -0.88 11.55 -5.39
C ILE A 75 -0.74 11.47 -6.92
N GLN A 76 -0.83 10.27 -7.50
CA GLN A 76 -0.84 10.10 -8.94
C GLN A 76 -2.06 10.72 -9.64
N ALA A 77 -3.11 11.07 -8.89
CA ALA A 77 -4.25 11.82 -9.43
C ALA A 77 -3.83 13.20 -9.98
N TYR A 78 -2.79 13.80 -9.41
CA TYR A 78 -2.20 15.06 -9.87
C TYR A 78 -0.69 14.91 -10.11
N PRO A 79 -0.27 14.47 -11.32
CA PRO A 79 1.15 14.21 -11.61
C PRO A 79 2.08 15.42 -11.38
N HIS A 80 1.59 16.65 -11.50
CA HIS A 80 2.38 17.84 -11.23
C HIS A 80 2.76 17.99 -9.74
N LEU A 81 1.94 17.50 -8.81
CA LEU A 81 2.25 17.54 -7.38
C LEU A 81 3.44 16.64 -7.01
N LEU A 82 3.68 15.55 -7.76
CA LEU A 82 4.88 14.74 -7.59
C LEU A 82 6.17 15.56 -7.81
N THR A 83 6.14 16.49 -8.77
CA THR A 83 7.27 17.40 -9.00
C THR A 83 7.36 18.44 -7.88
N LEU A 84 6.21 18.88 -7.36
CA LEU A 84 6.13 19.84 -6.26
C LEU A 84 6.72 19.31 -4.94
N LEU A 85 6.65 18.00 -4.70
CA LEU A 85 7.23 17.36 -3.50
C LEU A 85 8.71 17.72 -3.28
N LYS A 86 9.48 17.91 -4.36
CA LYS A 86 10.88 18.34 -4.27
C LYS A 86 10.98 19.72 -3.61
N PHE A 87 10.14 20.66 -4.03
CA PHE A 87 10.14 22.02 -3.51
C PHE A 87 9.57 22.07 -2.08
N LEU A 88 8.54 21.28 -1.77
CA LEU A 88 8.04 21.13 -0.40
C LEU A 88 9.13 20.57 0.53
N LYS A 89 9.95 19.64 0.04
CA LYS A 89 11.06 19.12 0.83
C LYS A 89 12.19 20.13 1.07
N GLN A 90 12.42 21.04 0.12
CA GLN A 90 13.40 22.13 0.26
C GLN A 90 12.90 23.22 1.21
N ASP A 91 11.62 23.56 1.14
CA ASP A 91 10.96 24.51 2.03
C ASP A 91 10.82 23.96 3.46
N ASP A 92 10.62 22.65 3.60
CA ASP A 92 10.79 21.87 4.84
C ASP A 92 9.94 22.34 6.05
N ARG A 93 8.83 23.05 5.79
CA ARG A 93 7.92 23.60 6.82
C ARG A 93 7.12 22.56 7.59
N TYR A 94 6.72 21.46 6.95
CA TYR A 94 5.92 20.41 7.59
C TYR A 94 6.49 19.01 7.34
N THR A 95 5.94 18.00 8.01
CA THR A 95 6.20 16.61 7.68
C THR A 95 5.21 16.15 6.62
N TYR A 96 5.69 15.54 5.53
CA TYR A 96 4.85 15.06 4.43
C TYR A 96 4.98 13.56 4.24
N ILE A 97 3.85 12.89 4.08
CA ILE A 97 3.76 11.55 3.52
C ILE A 97 2.89 11.64 2.27
N ALA A 98 3.32 11.02 1.18
CA ALA A 98 2.47 10.80 0.02
C ALA A 98 2.32 9.31 -0.23
N SER A 99 1.14 8.85 -0.61
CA SER A 99 0.92 7.48 -1.07
C SER A 99 0.41 7.47 -2.49
N GLY A 100 0.68 6.36 -3.16
CA GLY A 100 0.11 6.11 -4.46
C GLY A 100 0.31 4.66 -4.86
N SER A 101 -0.49 4.25 -5.83
CA SER A 101 -0.24 2.99 -6.53
C SER A 101 0.61 3.25 -7.76
N LEU A 102 1.56 2.35 -8.03
CA LEU A 102 2.34 2.31 -9.28
C LEU A 102 3.17 3.57 -9.50
N LEU A 103 3.61 4.22 -8.41
CA LEU A 103 4.46 5.40 -8.49
C LEU A 103 5.78 5.06 -9.17
N GLY A 104 6.32 3.85 -8.97
CA GLY A 104 7.56 3.42 -9.66
C GLY A 104 7.54 3.59 -11.19
N VAL A 105 6.39 3.39 -11.86
CA VAL A 105 6.25 3.56 -13.32
C VAL A 105 6.14 5.03 -13.72
N ILE A 106 5.49 5.84 -12.87
CA ILE A 106 5.31 7.28 -13.11
C ILE A 106 6.64 8.01 -12.87
N LEU A 107 7.33 7.66 -11.77
CA LEU A 107 8.66 8.16 -11.40
C LEU A 107 9.69 7.81 -12.48
N SER A 108 9.66 6.61 -13.07
CA SER A 108 10.60 6.25 -14.15
C SER A 108 10.39 7.04 -15.45
N LYS A 109 9.19 7.57 -15.69
CA LYS A 109 8.87 8.40 -16.86
C LYS A 109 9.13 9.89 -16.60
N THR A 110 9.20 10.32 -15.35
CA THR A 110 9.44 11.71 -14.97
C THR A 110 10.90 11.88 -14.56
N THR A 111 11.73 12.34 -15.50
CA THR A 111 13.17 12.65 -15.31
C THR A 111 13.43 13.74 -14.26
N SER A 112 12.38 14.39 -13.74
CA SER A 112 12.43 15.55 -12.87
C SER A 112 12.38 15.24 -11.37
N ILE A 113 12.15 14.00 -10.95
CA ILE A 113 12.06 13.64 -9.51
C ILE A 113 13.43 13.15 -9.05
N PRO A 114 14.17 13.92 -8.22
CA PRO A 114 15.48 13.51 -7.76
C PRO A 114 15.29 12.39 -6.73
N MET A 115 15.57 11.16 -7.16
CA MET A 115 15.47 9.92 -6.37
C MET A 115 16.28 9.94 -5.06
N GLY A 116 17.17 10.92 -4.85
CA GLY A 116 17.94 11.11 -3.61
C GLY A 116 17.34 12.06 -2.58
N SER A 117 16.32 12.86 -2.94
CA SER A 117 15.75 13.90 -2.04
C SER A 117 14.50 13.43 -1.28
N ILE A 118 13.86 12.36 -1.75
CA ILE A 118 12.62 11.84 -1.20
C ILE A 118 12.82 10.38 -0.83
N GLN A 119 12.59 10.04 0.44
CA GLN A 119 12.60 8.66 0.89
C GLN A 119 11.36 7.94 0.36
N THR A 120 11.57 6.91 -0.46
CA THR A 120 10.52 6.04 -0.97
C THR A 120 10.56 4.70 -0.23
N VAL A 121 9.42 4.31 0.34
CA VAL A 121 9.21 3.03 1.00
C VAL A 121 8.23 2.23 0.15
N ARG A 122 8.59 0.98 -0.18
CA ARG A 122 7.68 0.06 -0.84
C ARG A 122 6.94 -0.77 0.20
N MET A 123 5.62 -0.68 0.20
CA MET A 123 4.76 -1.50 1.04
C MET A 123 4.30 -2.73 0.24
N HIS A 124 4.22 -3.86 0.93
CA HIS A 124 3.80 -5.14 0.40
C HIS A 124 2.51 -5.61 1.10
N PRO A 125 1.74 -6.54 0.50
CA PRO A 125 0.69 -7.26 1.21
C PRO A 125 1.26 -8.01 2.42
N LEU A 126 0.37 -8.39 3.33
CA LEU A 126 0.70 -9.14 4.53
C LEU A 126 1.43 -10.43 4.18
N ASP A 127 2.56 -10.68 4.84
CA ASP A 127 3.28 -11.93 4.68
C ASP A 127 2.65 -13.06 5.51
N PHE A 128 3.27 -14.24 5.46
CA PHE A 128 2.75 -15.39 6.21
C PHE A 128 2.91 -15.22 7.72
N GLU A 129 3.95 -14.54 8.21
CA GLU A 129 4.13 -14.29 9.65
C GLU A 129 3.02 -13.36 10.17
N GLU A 130 2.70 -12.31 9.42
CA GLU A 130 1.59 -11.42 9.72
C GLU A 130 0.24 -12.13 9.66
N PHE A 131 0.07 -13.07 8.73
CA PHE A 131 -1.10 -13.93 8.69
C PHE A 131 -1.19 -14.86 9.91
N LEU A 132 -0.06 -15.35 10.44
CA LEU A 132 -0.05 -16.13 11.68
C LEU A 132 -0.48 -15.27 12.87
N TYR A 133 0.04 -14.03 12.98
CA TYR A 133 -0.40 -13.09 14.03
C TYR A 133 -1.90 -12.82 13.95
N ALA A 134 -2.44 -12.64 12.74
CA ALA A 134 -3.88 -12.46 12.52
C ALA A 134 -4.71 -13.71 12.88
N ASN A 135 -4.10 -14.89 13.01
CA ASN A 135 -4.73 -16.15 13.42
C ASN A 135 -4.27 -16.61 14.83
N ASP A 136 -4.12 -15.65 15.74
CA ASP A 136 -3.88 -15.85 17.17
C ASP A 136 -2.53 -16.48 17.54
N PHE A 137 -1.55 -16.46 16.63
CA PHE A 137 -0.17 -16.77 17.04
C PHE A 137 0.41 -15.57 17.77
N ASN A 138 1.05 -15.82 18.90
CA ASN A 138 1.80 -14.79 19.61
C ASN A 138 3.23 -14.66 19.04
N GLN A 139 3.90 -13.58 19.43
CA GLN A 139 5.27 -13.28 19.03
C GLN A 139 6.23 -14.44 19.34
N MET A 140 6.14 -15.02 20.55
CA MET A 140 7.00 -16.13 20.98
C MET A 140 6.87 -17.37 20.09
N ALA A 141 5.66 -17.71 19.66
CA ALA A 141 5.40 -18.86 18.79
C ALA A 141 5.99 -18.64 17.39
N VAL A 142 5.77 -17.46 16.79
CA VAL A 142 6.32 -17.12 15.48
C VAL A 142 7.85 -17.07 15.52
N ASP A 143 8.44 -16.46 16.56
CA ASP A 143 9.89 -16.39 16.71
C ASP A 143 10.51 -17.78 16.92
N SER A 144 9.83 -18.68 17.65
CA SER A 144 10.27 -20.07 17.81
C SER A 144 10.26 -20.84 16.48
N ILE A 145 9.24 -20.62 15.66
CA ILE A 145 9.15 -21.20 14.30
C ILE A 145 10.27 -20.65 13.42
N ARG A 146 10.50 -19.34 13.44
CA ARG A 146 11.60 -18.68 12.72
C ARG A 146 12.96 -19.23 13.12
N HIS A 147 13.23 -19.31 14.41
CA HIS A 147 14.50 -19.84 14.92
C HIS A 147 14.73 -21.29 14.49
N LYS A 148 13.72 -22.17 14.58
CA LYS A 148 13.84 -23.56 14.12
C LYS A 148 14.10 -23.65 12.62
N PHE A 149 13.44 -22.81 11.81
CA PHE A 149 13.67 -22.75 10.37
C PHE A 149 15.10 -22.29 10.02
N GLU A 150 15.57 -21.19 10.62
CA GLU A 150 16.92 -20.66 10.40
C GLU A 150 18.00 -21.69 10.75
N ASN A 151 17.77 -22.48 11.80
CA ASN A 151 18.65 -23.56 12.23
C ASN A 151 18.41 -24.90 11.51
N ARG A 152 17.53 -24.94 10.51
CA ARG A 152 17.16 -26.16 9.75
C ARG A 152 16.69 -27.32 10.64
N GLN A 153 16.01 -26.99 11.73
CA GLN A 153 15.44 -27.93 12.67
C GLN A 153 13.96 -28.18 12.36
N SER A 154 13.54 -29.44 12.45
CA SER A 154 12.11 -29.76 12.28
C SER A 154 11.29 -29.20 13.45
N LEU A 155 10.10 -28.73 13.12
CA LEU A 155 9.02 -28.60 14.09
C LEU A 155 8.58 -30.01 14.54
N ASP A 156 8.05 -30.12 15.75
CA ASP A 156 7.31 -31.31 16.15
C ASP A 156 6.07 -31.48 15.25
N GLU A 157 5.60 -32.71 15.12
CA GLU A 157 4.56 -33.08 14.16
C GLU A 157 3.26 -32.29 14.35
N GLY A 158 2.84 -32.06 15.60
CA GLY A 158 1.63 -31.30 15.91
C GLY A 158 1.75 -29.83 15.50
N THR A 159 2.87 -29.19 15.85
CA THR A 159 3.14 -27.80 15.44
C THR A 159 3.29 -27.68 13.93
N HIS A 160 4.01 -28.61 13.30
CA HIS A 160 4.17 -28.64 11.85
C HIS A 160 2.80 -28.74 11.15
N GLY A 161 1.95 -29.68 11.57
CA GLY A 161 0.61 -29.86 11.02
C GLY A 161 -0.24 -28.60 11.10
N ARG A 162 -0.23 -27.91 12.26
CA ARG A 162 -0.96 -26.66 12.45
C ARG A 162 -0.44 -25.52 11.56
N VAL A 163 0.88 -25.34 11.47
CA VAL A 163 1.49 -24.31 10.62
C VAL A 163 1.21 -24.59 9.16
N MET A 164 1.31 -25.86 8.72
CA MET A 164 1.03 -26.25 7.33
C MET A 164 -0.43 -26.08 6.94
N ASP A 165 -1.36 -26.31 7.87
CA ASP A 165 -2.78 -26.02 7.65
C ASP A 165 -3.03 -24.51 7.43
N LEU A 166 -2.44 -23.66 8.28
CA LEU A 166 -2.49 -22.20 8.11
C LEU A 166 -1.80 -21.73 6.83
N PHE A 167 -0.68 -22.35 6.45
CA PHE A 167 -0.01 -22.05 5.20
C PHE A 167 -0.91 -22.33 4.00
N LYS A 168 -1.57 -23.49 3.96
CA LYS A 168 -2.55 -23.80 2.90
C LYS A 168 -3.70 -22.79 2.86
N LYS A 169 -4.18 -22.34 4.02
CA LYS A 169 -5.20 -21.28 4.11
C LYS A 169 -4.67 -19.95 3.57
N TYR A 170 -3.45 -19.57 3.91
CA TYR A 170 -2.80 -18.38 3.38
C TYR A 170 -2.65 -18.44 1.86
N LEU A 171 -2.34 -19.60 1.27
CA LEU A 171 -2.31 -19.76 -0.19
C LEU A 171 -3.66 -19.50 -0.87
N LEU A 172 -4.77 -19.69 -0.15
CA LEU A 172 -6.13 -19.42 -0.66
C LEU A 172 -6.57 -17.98 -0.39
N VAL A 173 -6.21 -17.42 0.77
CA VAL A 173 -6.64 -16.09 1.21
C VAL A 173 -5.73 -14.99 0.65
N GLY A 174 -4.43 -15.25 0.59
CA GLY A 174 -3.39 -14.27 0.26
C GLY A 174 -3.09 -13.32 1.42
N GLY A 175 -2.33 -12.26 1.09
CA GLY A 175 -1.89 -11.23 2.05
C GLY A 175 -2.67 -9.91 2.00
N LEU A 176 -3.76 -9.83 1.25
CA LEU A 176 -4.51 -8.58 1.15
C LEU A 176 -5.28 -8.33 2.46
N PRO A 177 -5.14 -7.17 3.12
CA PRO A 177 -5.76 -6.89 4.41
C PRO A 177 -7.24 -7.24 4.48
N ASP A 178 -8.05 -6.81 3.51
CA ASP A 178 -9.50 -7.06 3.51
C ASP A 178 -9.83 -8.55 3.38
N ALA A 179 -9.05 -9.29 2.60
CA ALA A 179 -9.17 -10.73 2.47
C ALA A 179 -8.80 -11.45 3.78
N VAL A 180 -7.71 -11.02 4.44
CA VAL A 180 -7.25 -11.57 5.71
C VAL A 180 -8.26 -11.30 6.82
N VAL A 181 -8.73 -10.06 6.98
CA VAL A 181 -9.74 -9.66 7.98
C VAL A 181 -11.02 -10.48 7.80
N THR A 182 -11.56 -10.51 6.58
CA THR A 182 -12.77 -11.27 6.25
C THR A 182 -12.60 -12.76 6.57
N TYR A 183 -11.44 -13.33 6.25
CA TYR A 183 -11.14 -14.71 6.61
C TYR A 183 -11.09 -14.92 8.13
N THR A 184 -10.44 -14.02 8.87
CA THR A 184 -10.32 -14.13 10.32
C THR A 184 -11.67 -14.05 11.03
N GLU A 185 -12.57 -13.19 10.56
CA GLU A 185 -13.89 -12.97 11.16
C GLU A 185 -14.92 -14.05 10.77
N THR A 186 -14.95 -14.44 9.49
CA THR A 186 -16.05 -15.28 8.95
C THR A 186 -15.64 -16.72 8.69
N LYS A 187 -14.33 -16.99 8.54
CA LYS A 187 -13.77 -18.25 8.02
C LYS A 187 -14.38 -18.69 6.68
N ASN A 188 -15.02 -17.79 5.93
CA ASN A 188 -15.76 -18.09 4.72
C ASN A 188 -14.93 -17.78 3.46
N ILE A 189 -14.42 -18.83 2.81
CA ILE A 189 -13.61 -18.70 1.59
C ILE A 189 -14.40 -18.11 0.40
N VAL A 190 -15.72 -18.28 0.35
CA VAL A 190 -16.53 -17.70 -0.74
C VAL A 190 -16.54 -16.18 -0.65
N GLN A 191 -16.64 -15.62 0.56
CA GLN A 191 -16.57 -14.17 0.77
C GLN A 191 -15.19 -13.62 0.45
N VAL A 192 -14.13 -14.33 0.87
CA VAL A 192 -12.74 -13.98 0.51
C VAL A 192 -12.55 -13.93 -1.01
N ARG A 193 -13.11 -14.90 -1.76
CA ARG A 193 -13.03 -14.89 -3.23
C ARG A 193 -13.77 -13.72 -3.86
N ALA A 194 -14.90 -13.29 -3.29
CA ALA A 194 -15.61 -12.12 -3.79
C ALA A 194 -14.72 -10.86 -3.72
N ILE A 195 -14.04 -10.66 -2.59
CA ILE A 195 -13.09 -9.56 -2.39
C ILE A 195 -11.91 -9.67 -3.37
N GLN A 196 -11.33 -10.87 -3.51
CA GLN A 196 -10.23 -11.08 -4.46
C GLN A 196 -10.63 -10.76 -5.92
N ASN A 197 -11.87 -11.10 -6.31
CA ASN A 197 -12.39 -10.80 -7.64
C ASN A 197 -12.59 -9.29 -7.85
N GLU A 198 -13.18 -8.61 -6.87
CA GLU A 198 -13.34 -7.14 -6.90
C GLU A 198 -11.98 -6.44 -7.06
N ILE A 199 -10.97 -6.89 -6.30
CA ILE A 199 -9.61 -6.39 -6.39
C ILE A 199 -9.01 -6.63 -7.77
N HIS A 200 -9.20 -7.84 -8.31
CA HIS A 200 -8.74 -8.18 -9.64
C HIS A 200 -9.37 -7.29 -10.72
N GLU A 201 -10.67 -6.97 -10.60
CA GLU A 201 -11.35 -6.02 -11.47
C GLU A 201 -10.75 -4.62 -11.37
N TYR A 202 -10.45 -4.13 -10.16
CA TYR A 202 -9.80 -2.83 -10.00
C TYR A 202 -8.43 -2.76 -10.66
N TYR A 203 -7.62 -3.81 -10.55
CA TYR A 203 -6.34 -3.87 -11.25
C TYR A 203 -6.52 -3.91 -12.77
N ALA A 204 -7.50 -4.65 -13.28
CA ALA A 204 -7.81 -4.69 -14.72
C ALA A 204 -8.24 -3.31 -15.23
N MET A 205 -9.08 -2.60 -14.47
CA MET A 205 -9.50 -1.23 -14.81
C MET A 205 -8.31 -0.26 -14.86
N ASP A 206 -7.38 -0.37 -13.92
CA ASP A 206 -6.18 0.47 -13.91
C ASP A 206 -5.22 0.12 -15.04
N ALA A 207 -5.00 -1.17 -15.32
CA ALA A 207 -4.18 -1.61 -16.45
C ALA A 207 -4.67 -0.99 -17.77
N GLY A 208 -6.00 -0.90 -17.95
CA GLY A 208 -6.61 -0.27 -19.11
C GLY A 208 -6.45 1.25 -19.21
N LYS A 209 -6.03 1.95 -18.15
CA LYS A 209 -5.78 3.41 -18.18
C LYS A 209 -4.42 3.78 -18.80
N TYR A 210 -3.50 2.82 -18.89
CA TYR A 210 -2.11 3.09 -19.32
C TYR A 210 -1.95 3.31 -20.82
N ASP A 211 -2.78 2.66 -21.62
CA ASP A 211 -2.77 2.80 -23.07
C ASP A 211 -4.21 2.75 -23.58
N LYS A 212 -4.76 3.93 -23.90
CA LYS A 212 -6.14 4.06 -24.39
C LYS A 212 -6.33 3.34 -25.73
N GLU A 213 -5.30 3.24 -26.56
CA GLU A 213 -5.36 2.56 -27.86
C GLU A 213 -5.31 1.04 -27.70
N ASN A 214 -4.44 0.53 -26.83
CA ASN A 214 -4.29 -0.91 -26.60
C ASN A 214 -5.11 -1.45 -25.42
N ARG A 215 -6.00 -0.65 -24.83
CA ARG A 215 -6.83 -1.02 -23.67
C ARG A 215 -7.48 -2.39 -23.78
N LEU A 216 -8.07 -2.71 -24.94
CA LEU A 216 -8.73 -4.00 -25.18
C LEU A 216 -7.74 -5.17 -25.18
N LYS A 217 -6.53 -4.98 -25.72
CA LYS A 217 -5.47 -5.99 -25.71
C LYS A 217 -4.92 -6.19 -24.30
N ILE A 218 -4.71 -5.09 -23.57
CA ILE A 218 -4.23 -5.12 -22.18
C ILE A 218 -5.23 -5.87 -21.29
N ASN A 219 -6.52 -5.54 -21.37
CA ASN A 219 -7.55 -6.22 -20.59
C ASN A 219 -7.65 -7.71 -20.95
N ARG A 220 -7.51 -8.06 -22.24
CA ARG A 220 -7.53 -9.45 -22.69
C ARG A 220 -6.33 -10.24 -22.16
N ILE A 221 -5.13 -9.68 -22.21
CA ILE A 221 -3.92 -10.30 -21.66
C ILE A 221 -4.05 -10.43 -20.14
N TYR A 222 -4.54 -9.39 -19.46
CA TYR A 222 -4.74 -9.41 -18.01
C TYR A 222 -5.73 -10.50 -17.59
N GLY A 223 -6.85 -10.65 -18.31
CA GLY A 223 -7.84 -11.71 -18.07
C GLY A 223 -7.34 -13.13 -18.38
N MET A 224 -6.19 -13.29 -19.05
CA MET A 224 -5.53 -14.59 -19.22
C MET A 224 -4.63 -14.96 -18.03
N ILE A 225 -4.29 -14.00 -17.17
CA ILE A 225 -3.52 -14.28 -15.95
C ILE A 225 -4.47 -14.98 -14.96
N PRO A 226 -4.17 -16.20 -14.52
CA PRO A 226 -5.00 -16.85 -13.51
C PRO A 226 -5.06 -15.98 -12.26
N PRO A 227 -6.24 -15.77 -11.63
CA PRO A 227 -6.37 -14.95 -10.43
C PRO A 227 -5.39 -15.39 -9.33
N THR A 228 -5.17 -16.71 -9.25
CA THR A 228 -4.22 -17.35 -8.34
C THR A 228 -2.78 -16.90 -8.55
N VAL A 229 -2.36 -16.60 -9.80
CA VAL A 229 -0.99 -16.19 -10.14
C VAL A 229 -0.76 -14.70 -9.87
N THR A 230 -1.79 -13.86 -10.02
CA THR A 230 -1.69 -12.41 -9.76
C THR A 230 -1.48 -12.12 -8.28
N LEU A 231 -2.19 -12.84 -7.40
CA LEU A 231 -1.99 -12.81 -5.94
C LEU A 231 -0.66 -13.49 -5.54
N CYS A 232 -0.26 -14.53 -6.27
CA CYS A 232 0.96 -15.31 -6.01
C CYS A 232 2.25 -14.63 -6.50
N SER A 233 2.20 -13.73 -7.48
CA SER A 233 3.41 -13.05 -8.00
C SER A 233 4.00 -12.06 -6.99
N THR A 234 3.16 -11.47 -6.13
CA THR A 234 3.63 -10.74 -4.95
C THR A 234 4.08 -11.69 -3.83
N MET A 235 3.46 -12.87 -3.75
CA MET A 235 3.76 -13.95 -2.80
C MET A 235 5.15 -14.57 -3.02
N ILE A 236 5.61 -14.73 -4.26
CA ILE A 236 6.95 -15.28 -4.57
C ILE A 236 8.06 -14.28 -4.17
N ILE A 237 7.80 -12.97 -4.22
CA ILE A 237 8.79 -11.96 -3.78
C ILE A 237 8.82 -11.87 -2.25
N ALA A 238 7.67 -11.96 -1.56
CA ALA A 238 7.59 -12.01 -0.10
C ALA A 238 8.21 -13.31 0.48
N LEU A 239 7.98 -14.45 -0.17
CA LEU A 239 8.61 -15.73 0.20
C LEU A 239 10.11 -15.78 -0.16
N ARG A 240 10.56 -15.09 -1.21
CA ARG A 240 12.00 -14.98 -1.55
C ARG A 240 12.82 -14.11 -0.61
N ALA A 241 12.19 -13.21 0.15
CA ALA A 241 12.93 -12.29 1.02
C ALA A 241 13.23 -12.87 2.42
N LYS A 242 12.53 -13.91 2.86
CA LYS A 242 12.81 -14.55 4.17
C LYS A 242 12.59 -16.06 4.26
N TRP A 243 11.93 -16.74 3.31
CA TRP A 243 11.32 -18.03 3.66
C TRP A 243 11.28 -19.17 2.60
N ILE A 244 11.94 -19.12 1.43
CA ILE A 244 12.03 -20.35 0.58
C ILE A 244 13.37 -20.50 -0.17
N PHE A 245 14.32 -21.21 0.47
CA PHE A 245 15.06 -22.43 0.05
C PHE A 245 16.35 -22.58 0.87
#